data_AF-A0A432J047-F1
#
_entry.id   AF-A0A432J047-F1
#
_cell.length_a   1.000
_cell.length_b   1.000
_cell.length_c   1.000
_cell.angle_alpha   90.00
_cell.angle_beta   90.00
_cell.angle_gamma   90.00
#
_symmetry.space_group_name_H-M   'P 1'
#
loop_
_entity.id
_entity.type
_entity.pdbx_description
1 polymer ?
#
loop_
_entity_poly.entity_id
_entity_poly.type
_entity_poly.pdbx_seq_one_letter_code
_entity_poly.pdbx_strand_id
1 'polypeptide(L)'
;MLGRPLSFFGQVPNVDKTIWASEQRNVLTNDLDIRSTLELAGLMHLEDERAVAAVKPNLPAPMADMADYVLAPRAGPEVITGSTRLKAGTAQKLVLNMLSTGVMVRLGKTYRNLMVDVQQLNAKLQVRARRIVAQACGISEEAAAAALARSNGDVKVAIVSPLLDCQPTLARERLQRSSGNVRLAIVKG
;
A
#
# COMPACT_ATOMS: atom_id res chain seq x y z
N MET A 1 27.30 -32.85 14.19
CA MET A 1 27.81 -31.63 14.87
C MET A 1 29.08 -31.22 14.18
N LEU A 2 29.14 -30.01 13.63
CA LEU A 2 30.30 -29.11 13.55
C LEU A 2 29.84 -27.85 12.80
N GLY A 3 29.62 -26.78 13.56
CA GLY A 3 29.11 -25.51 13.07
C GLY A 3 30.14 -24.76 12.23
N ARG A 4 29.69 -24.17 11.12
CA ARG A 4 30.45 -23.15 10.40
C ARG A 4 30.34 -21.82 11.18
N PRO A 5 31.44 -21.08 11.39
CA PRO A 5 31.40 -19.81 12.08
C PRO A 5 30.76 -18.73 11.21
N LEU A 6 29.88 -17.93 11.81
CA LEU A 6 29.34 -16.69 11.26
C LEU A 6 30.43 -15.60 11.28
N SER A 7 31.30 -15.60 10.28
CA SER A 7 32.19 -14.46 9.99
C SER A 7 31.71 -13.76 8.71
N PHE A 8 30.61 -13.01 8.80
CA PHE A 8 30.08 -12.21 7.68
C PHE A 8 29.76 -10.75 8.06
N PHE A 9 30.34 -10.24 9.14
CA PHE A 9 30.33 -8.82 9.44
C PHE A 9 31.76 -8.29 9.40
N GLY A 10 32.17 -7.83 8.21
CA GLY A 10 33.28 -6.88 8.12
C GLY A 10 32.90 -5.62 8.90
N GLN A 11 33.87 -5.01 9.57
CA GLN A 11 33.66 -3.76 10.29
C GLN A 11 33.06 -2.71 9.36
N VAL A 12 31.88 -2.21 9.69
CA VAL A 12 31.26 -1.09 8.99
C VAL A 12 32.18 0.13 9.17
N PRO A 13 32.68 0.75 8.09
CA PRO A 13 33.58 1.90 8.22
C PRO A 13 32.86 3.01 8.99
N ASN A 14 33.58 3.61 9.95
CA ASN A 14 33.07 4.71 10.76
C ASN A 14 32.98 5.97 9.87
N VAL A 15 31.87 6.11 9.14
CA VAL A 15 31.56 7.31 8.37
C VAL A 15 31.30 8.44 9.36
N ASP A 16 32.09 9.51 9.27
CA ASP A 16 31.84 10.73 10.03
C ASP A 16 30.44 11.25 9.68
N LYS A 17 29.52 11.19 10.64
CA LYS A 17 28.12 11.58 10.44
C LYS A 17 27.92 13.10 10.51
N THR A 18 28.95 13.87 10.90
CA THR A 18 28.86 15.33 11.01
C THR A 18 28.72 16.05 9.67
N ILE A 19 29.20 15.42 8.58
CA ILE A 19 29.01 15.88 7.19
C ILE A 19 27.59 15.63 6.64
N TRP A 20 26.75 14.88 7.36
CA TRP A 20 25.35 14.60 6.99
C TRP A 20 24.39 15.52 7.77
N ALA A 21 24.70 16.81 7.82
CA ALA A 21 23.82 17.80 8.42
C ALA A 21 22.54 17.98 7.58
N SER A 22 21.61 17.02 7.69
CA SER A 22 20.24 17.13 7.16
C SER A 22 19.31 17.94 8.05
N GLU A 23 19.81 18.35 9.23
CA GLU A 23 19.06 19.08 10.23
C GLU A 23 19.32 20.58 10.06
N GLN A 24 18.37 21.27 9.41
CA GLN A 24 18.32 22.71 9.32
C GLN A 24 16.98 23.22 9.82
N ARG A 25 16.95 24.42 10.40
CA ARG A 25 15.73 25.01 10.92
C ARG A 25 14.78 25.36 9.77
N ASN A 26 13.54 24.89 9.82
CA ASN A 26 12.52 25.32 8.85
C ASN A 26 12.01 26.71 9.26
N VAL A 27 12.38 27.72 8.47
CA VAL A 27 12.04 29.13 8.72
C VAL A 27 10.54 29.41 8.76
N LEU A 28 9.73 28.58 8.09
CA LEU A 28 8.26 28.70 8.08
C LEU A 28 7.61 28.19 9.37
N THR A 29 8.37 27.47 10.19
CA THR A 29 7.89 26.86 11.43
C THR A 29 8.76 27.27 12.62
N ASN A 30 9.37 28.46 12.58
CA ASN A 30 10.21 28.95 13.67
C ASN A 30 9.44 29.25 14.96
N ASP A 31 8.16 29.65 14.83
CA ASP A 31 7.32 30.13 15.93
C ASP A 31 6.05 29.28 16.07
N LEU A 32 6.18 27.94 16.04
CA LEU A 32 5.03 27.01 16.12
C LEU A 32 4.27 27.10 17.45
N ASP A 33 4.97 27.50 18.51
CA ASP A 33 4.50 27.62 19.89
C ASP A 33 3.45 28.72 20.08
N ILE A 34 3.34 29.64 19.11
CA ILE A 34 2.33 30.70 19.10
C ILE A 34 1.26 30.50 17.99
N ARG A 35 1.28 29.36 17.28
CA ARG A 35 0.33 29.05 16.20
C ARG A 35 -0.86 28.25 16.72
N SER A 36 -2.02 28.51 16.14
CA SER A 36 -3.22 27.71 16.39
C SER A 36 -3.09 26.30 15.78
N THR A 37 -3.83 25.33 16.33
CA THR A 37 -3.87 23.95 15.83
C THR A 37 -4.19 23.85 14.34
N LEU A 38 -5.03 24.75 13.82
CA LEU A 38 -5.42 24.76 12.41
C LEU A 38 -4.28 25.26 11.51
N GLU A 39 -3.55 26.29 11.94
CA GLU A 39 -2.35 26.77 11.24
C GLU A 39 -1.25 25.71 11.24
N LEU A 40 -1.08 25.01 12.36
CA LEU A 40 -0.14 23.89 12.47
C LEU A 40 -0.48 22.77 11.48
N ALA A 41 -1.76 22.40 11.39
CA ALA A 41 -2.22 21.39 10.43
C ALA A 41 -2.00 21.83 8.97
N GLY A 42 -2.23 23.10 8.65
CA GLY A 42 -1.95 23.66 7.32
C GLY A 42 -0.46 23.65 6.96
N LEU A 43 0.41 24.02 7.90
CA LEU A 43 1.86 23.96 7.73
C LEU A 43 2.36 22.52 7.55
N MET A 44 1.81 21.57 8.31
CA MET A 44 2.10 20.14 8.15
C MET A 44 1.71 19.63 6.76
N HIS A 45 0.52 20.00 6.27
CA HIS A 45 0.06 19.60 4.94
C HIS A 45 0.96 20.14 3.82
N LEU A 46 1.34 21.41 3.88
CA LEU A 46 2.24 22.06 2.92
C LEU A 46 3.64 21.43 2.91
N GLU A 47 4.13 21.00 4.06
CA GLU A 47 5.42 20.31 4.19
C GLU A 47 5.35 18.85 3.73
N ASP A 48 4.24 18.16 3.97
CA ASP A 48 4.01 16.79 3.50
C ASP A 48 3.97 16.71 1.96
N GLU A 49 3.43 17.72 1.27
CA GLU A 49 3.48 17.80 -0.19
C GLU A 49 4.93 17.88 -0.71
N ARG A 50 5.82 18.55 0.02
CA ARG A 50 7.24 18.68 -0.34
C ARG A 50 8.01 17.38 -0.14
N ALA A 51 7.55 16.49 0.74
CA ALA A 51 8.18 15.19 0.98
C ALA A 51 8.24 14.35 -0.30
N VAL A 52 7.18 14.38 -1.13
CA VAL A 52 7.12 13.66 -2.41
C VAL A 52 8.16 14.18 -3.40
N ALA A 53 8.34 15.51 -3.49
CA ALA A 53 9.33 16.14 -4.36
C ALA A 53 10.78 15.94 -3.86
N ALA A 54 10.96 15.90 -2.54
CA ALA A 54 12.26 15.75 -1.90
C ALA A 54 12.86 14.33 -2.01
N VAL A 55 12.04 13.29 -2.26
CA VAL A 55 12.51 11.92 -2.52
C VAL A 55 13.41 11.81 -3.77
N LYS A 56 13.15 12.63 -4.80
CA LYS A 56 13.67 12.40 -6.15
C LYS A 56 15.21 12.55 -6.31
N PRO A 57 15.89 13.55 -5.71
CA PRO A 57 17.29 13.83 -6.07
C PRO A 57 18.38 13.14 -5.21
N ASN A 58 18.02 12.39 -4.17
CA ASN A 58 18.76 12.56 -2.91
C ASN A 58 18.89 11.27 -2.07
N LEU A 59 19.43 10.19 -2.62
CA LEU A 59 19.80 8.99 -1.85
C LEU A 59 21.26 9.07 -1.33
N PRO A 60 21.54 8.74 -0.05
CA PRO A 60 22.88 8.25 0.34
C PRO A 60 22.80 7.00 1.26
N ALA A 61 23.80 6.14 1.53
CA ALA A 61 25.03 5.63 0.89
C ALA A 61 25.79 4.60 1.80
N PRO A 62 25.28 4.14 2.98
CA PRO A 62 25.81 2.91 3.62
C PRO A 62 24.83 1.75 3.84
N MET A 63 23.55 1.99 4.16
CA MET A 63 22.53 0.91 4.11
C MET A 63 22.23 0.48 2.67
N ALA A 64 22.55 1.36 1.72
CA ALA A 64 22.35 1.12 0.30
C ALA A 64 23.19 -0.03 -0.24
N ASP A 65 24.37 -0.25 0.33
CA ASP A 65 25.32 -1.24 -0.15
C ASP A 65 24.97 -2.68 0.27
N MET A 66 23.97 -2.85 1.15
CA MET A 66 23.49 -4.17 1.61
C MET A 66 22.14 -4.58 0.99
N ALA A 67 21.54 -3.76 0.13
CA ALA A 67 20.22 -4.01 -0.44
C ALA A 67 20.25 -3.87 -1.97
N ASP A 68 19.63 -4.80 -2.69
CA ASP A 68 19.50 -4.72 -4.15
C ASP A 68 18.74 -3.46 -4.60
N TYR A 69 17.81 -2.98 -3.76
CA TYR A 69 17.00 -1.79 -4.01
C TYR A 69 16.81 -0.98 -2.72
N VAL A 70 16.96 0.34 -2.84
CA VAL A 70 16.92 1.27 -1.71
C VAL A 70 15.83 2.32 -1.93
N LEU A 71 14.91 2.43 -0.98
CA LEU A 71 13.87 3.45 -0.96
C LEU A 71 14.14 4.40 0.22
N ALA A 72 14.80 5.53 -0.04
CA ALA A 72 15.17 6.50 1.00
C ALA A 72 14.46 7.85 0.80
N PRO A 73 13.20 7.99 1.26
CA PRO A 73 12.48 9.25 1.15
C PRO A 73 13.10 10.33 2.04
N ARG A 74 13.50 11.46 1.47
CA ARG A 74 13.99 12.61 2.24
C ARG A 74 12.81 13.45 2.75
N ALA A 75 12.40 13.21 3.98
CA ALA A 75 11.39 14.01 4.66
C ALA A 75 11.87 15.44 5.04
N GLY A 76 13.18 15.69 5.03
CA GLY A 76 13.78 16.94 5.50
C GLY A 76 13.71 17.09 7.03
N PRO A 77 14.09 18.26 7.57
CA PRO A 77 14.07 18.54 9.00
C PRO A 77 12.67 18.43 9.58
N GLU A 78 12.54 17.82 10.75
CA GLU A 78 11.24 17.66 11.41
C GLU A 78 10.79 18.96 12.06
N VAL A 79 9.46 19.15 12.14
CA VAL A 79 8.83 20.28 12.83
C VAL A 79 9.21 20.31 14.33
N ILE A 80 9.43 19.13 14.91
CA ILE A 80 10.09 18.93 16.20
C ILE A 80 11.42 18.22 15.91
N THR A 81 12.53 18.91 16.14
CA THR A 81 13.89 18.39 15.97
C THR A 81 14.03 16.98 16.56
N GLY A 82 14.52 16.02 15.77
CA GLY A 82 14.68 14.61 16.15
C GLY A 82 13.40 13.74 16.20
N SER A 83 12.19 14.30 16.06
CA SER A 83 10.94 13.53 16.16
C SER A 83 10.55 12.81 14.85
N THR A 84 11.32 11.78 14.47
CA THR A 84 11.17 11.04 13.20
C THR A 84 9.85 10.26 13.03
N ARG A 85 9.02 10.14 14.07
CA ARG A 85 7.65 9.59 13.95
C ARG A 85 6.72 10.46 13.08
N LEU A 86 7.14 11.68 12.72
CA LEU A 86 6.38 12.66 11.96
C LEU A 86 6.61 12.45 10.45
N LYS A 87 7.34 13.33 9.76
CA LYS A 87 7.48 13.25 8.30
C LYS A 87 8.17 11.97 7.86
N ALA A 88 9.24 11.55 8.54
CA ALA A 88 9.92 10.31 8.20
C ALA A 88 9.02 9.07 8.40
N GLY A 89 8.25 9.01 9.49
CA GLY A 89 7.27 7.96 9.75
C GLY A 89 6.14 7.92 8.72
N THR A 90 5.61 9.08 8.33
CA THR A 90 4.62 9.21 7.26
C THR A 90 5.19 8.72 5.92
N ALA A 91 6.42 9.11 5.58
CA ALA A 91 7.07 8.67 4.36
C ALA A 91 7.24 7.14 4.30
N GLN A 92 7.65 6.52 5.40
CA GLN A 92 7.75 5.05 5.51
C GLN A 92 6.39 4.37 5.33
N LYS A 93 5.33 4.87 5.97
CA LYS A 93 3.97 4.36 5.81
C LYS A 93 3.53 4.41 4.34
N LEU A 94 3.79 5.52 3.65
CA LEU A 94 3.41 5.68 2.24
C LEU A 94 4.15 4.67 1.36
N VAL A 95 5.46 4.48 1.57
CA VAL A 95 6.25 3.48 0.85
C VAL A 95 5.70 2.07 1.07
N LEU A 96 5.44 1.68 2.31
CA LEU A 96 4.89 0.36 2.65
C LEU A 96 3.49 0.14 2.04
N ASN A 97 2.64 1.17 2.04
CA ASN A 97 1.34 1.13 1.39
C ASN A 97 1.46 0.94 -0.13
N MET A 98 2.39 1.64 -0.79
CA MET A 98 2.62 1.50 -2.23
C MET A 98 3.10 0.09 -2.60
N LEU A 99 4.09 -0.43 -1.87
CA LEU A 99 4.65 -1.77 -2.11
C LEU A 99 3.58 -2.85 -1.93
N SER A 100 2.91 -2.87 -0.76
CA SER A 100 1.87 -3.85 -0.47
C SER A 100 0.70 -3.77 -1.45
N THR A 101 0.23 -2.57 -1.78
CA THR A 101 -0.85 -2.38 -2.77
C THR A 101 -0.42 -2.89 -4.15
N GLY A 102 0.77 -2.51 -4.62
CA GLY A 102 1.29 -2.94 -5.92
C GLY A 102 1.41 -4.46 -6.03
N VAL A 103 1.93 -5.12 -4.99
CA VAL A 103 2.01 -6.59 -4.93
C VAL A 103 0.61 -7.21 -4.98
N MET A 104 -0.33 -6.74 -4.15
CA MET A 104 -1.69 -7.31 -4.09
C MET A 104 -2.48 -7.10 -5.39
N VAL A 105 -2.28 -5.97 -6.08
CA VAL A 105 -2.85 -5.74 -7.42
C VAL A 105 -2.32 -6.77 -8.41
N ARG A 106 -1.00 -7.01 -8.45
CA ARG A 106 -0.38 -8.00 -9.34
C ARG A 106 -0.81 -9.44 -9.03
N LEU A 107 -1.06 -9.75 -7.76
CA LEU A 107 -1.61 -11.04 -7.32
C LEU A 107 -3.12 -11.20 -7.59
N GLY A 108 -3.76 -10.26 -8.31
CA GLY A 108 -5.17 -10.37 -8.68
C GLY A 108 -6.13 -10.22 -7.49
N LYS A 109 -5.72 -9.52 -6.42
CA LYS A 109 -6.60 -9.20 -5.27
C LYS A 109 -7.55 -8.04 -5.55
N THR A 110 -7.39 -7.39 -6.70
CA THR A 110 -8.24 -6.31 -7.20
C THR A 110 -8.78 -6.64 -8.59
N TYR A 111 -9.91 -6.03 -8.94
CA TYR A 111 -10.44 -5.97 -10.30
C TYR A 111 -10.81 -4.53 -10.60
N ARG A 112 -10.19 -3.94 -11.63
CA ARG A 112 -10.18 -2.48 -11.82
C ARG A 112 -9.67 -1.81 -10.53
N ASN A 113 -10.40 -0.88 -9.95
CA ASN A 113 -10.11 -0.24 -8.67
C ASN A 113 -10.87 -0.85 -7.48
N LEU A 114 -11.49 -2.03 -7.65
CA LEU A 114 -12.28 -2.69 -6.61
C LEU A 114 -11.44 -3.77 -5.92
N MET A 115 -11.46 -3.80 -4.58
CA MET A 115 -10.84 -4.86 -3.78
C MET A 115 -11.76 -6.07 -3.78
N VAL A 116 -11.46 -7.10 -4.58
CA VAL A 116 -12.35 -8.24 -4.80
C VAL A 116 -12.01 -9.45 -3.91
N ASP A 117 -10.95 -9.37 -3.10
CA ASP A 117 -10.55 -10.39 -2.13
C ASP A 117 -10.98 -10.01 -0.71
N VAL A 118 -12.28 -9.74 -0.53
CA VAL A 118 -12.85 -9.26 0.75
C VAL A 118 -13.43 -10.43 1.54
N GLN A 119 -13.02 -10.56 2.80
CA GLN A 119 -13.63 -11.49 3.75
C GLN A 119 -14.86 -10.86 4.40
N GLN A 120 -16.00 -11.57 4.37
CA GLN A 120 -17.29 -11.05 4.84
C GLN A 120 -17.54 -11.33 6.33
N LEU A 121 -16.64 -10.86 7.20
CA LEU A 121 -16.64 -11.20 8.64
C LEU A 121 -17.69 -10.45 9.49
N ASN A 122 -18.32 -9.41 8.94
CA ASN A 122 -19.34 -8.63 9.63
C ASN A 122 -20.31 -7.99 8.62
N ALA A 123 -21.43 -7.47 9.13
CA ALA A 123 -22.47 -6.84 8.32
C ALA A 123 -21.93 -5.72 7.40
N LYS A 124 -20.98 -4.90 7.87
CA LYS A 124 -20.35 -3.85 7.04
C LYS A 124 -19.61 -4.45 5.85
N LEU A 125 -18.84 -5.52 6.05
CA LEU A 125 -18.09 -6.19 4.99
C LEU A 125 -19.00 -6.95 4.02
N GLN A 126 -20.12 -7.49 4.50
CA GLN A 126 -21.17 -8.08 3.64
C GLN A 126 -21.80 -7.03 2.71
N VAL A 127 -22.21 -5.88 3.26
CA VAL A 127 -22.75 -4.76 2.46
C VAL A 127 -21.70 -4.26 1.46
N ARG A 128 -20.43 -4.15 1.87
CA ARG A 128 -19.34 -3.76 0.98
C ARG A 128 -19.14 -4.76 -0.16
N ALA A 129 -19.16 -6.07 0.11
CA ALA A 129 -19.03 -7.11 -0.91
C ALA A 129 -20.16 -7.01 -1.95
N ARG A 130 -21.40 -6.81 -1.51
CA ARG A 130 -22.57 -6.62 -2.39
C ARG A 130 -22.39 -5.43 -3.32
N ARG A 131 -21.98 -4.27 -2.80
CA ARG A 131 -21.69 -3.07 -3.60
C ARG A 131 -20.58 -3.29 -4.63
N ILE A 132 -19.53 -4.00 -4.25
CA ILE A 132 -18.42 -4.33 -5.15
C ILE A 132 -18.90 -5.18 -6.32
N VAL A 133 -19.70 -6.22 -6.06
CA VAL A 133 -20.26 -7.08 -7.13
C VAL A 133 -21.20 -6.28 -8.03
N ALA A 134 -22.10 -5.48 -7.45
CA ALA A 134 -23.01 -4.63 -8.20
C ALA A 134 -22.26 -3.68 -9.15
N GLN A 135 -21.23 -2.98 -8.64
CA GLN A 135 -20.40 -2.06 -9.42
C GLN A 135 -19.55 -2.77 -10.49
N ALA A 136 -18.98 -3.94 -10.16
CA ALA A 136 -18.13 -4.68 -11.09
C ALA A 136 -18.91 -5.22 -12.29
N CYS A 137 -20.16 -5.64 -12.07
CA CYS A 137 -21.01 -6.27 -13.08
C CYS A 137 -22.01 -5.30 -13.72
N GLY A 138 -22.24 -4.12 -13.15
CA GLY A 138 -23.26 -3.18 -13.62
C GLY A 138 -24.70 -3.67 -13.35
N ILE A 139 -24.92 -4.33 -12.21
CA ILE A 139 -26.22 -4.93 -11.82
C ILE A 139 -26.77 -4.31 -10.52
N SER A 140 -28.03 -4.58 -10.19
CA SER A 140 -28.64 -4.10 -8.94
C SER A 140 -28.02 -4.76 -7.69
N GLU A 141 -28.16 -4.13 -6.52
CA GLU A 141 -27.66 -4.71 -5.27
C GLU A 141 -28.40 -6.02 -4.92
N GLU A 142 -29.67 -6.17 -5.29
CA GLU A 142 -30.45 -7.41 -5.10
C GLU A 142 -29.89 -8.54 -5.98
N ALA A 143 -29.61 -8.24 -7.25
CA ALA A 143 -28.99 -9.20 -8.17
C ALA A 143 -27.58 -9.59 -7.69
N ALA A 144 -26.82 -8.64 -7.16
CA ALA A 144 -25.51 -8.87 -6.57
C ALA A 144 -25.59 -9.75 -5.31
N ALA A 145 -26.59 -9.54 -4.44
CA ALA A 145 -26.81 -10.39 -3.27
C ALA A 145 -27.12 -11.83 -3.69
N ALA A 146 -27.95 -12.03 -4.70
CA ALA A 146 -28.26 -13.36 -5.24
C ALA A 146 -27.00 -14.03 -5.84
N ALA A 147 -26.16 -13.27 -6.57
CA ALA A 147 -24.90 -13.78 -7.11
C ALA A 147 -23.91 -14.21 -6.01
N LEU A 148 -23.80 -13.41 -4.94
CA LEU A 148 -23.00 -13.75 -3.77
C LEU A 148 -23.51 -15.01 -3.06
N ALA A 149 -24.83 -15.15 -2.90
CA ALA A 149 -25.44 -16.34 -2.29
C ALA A 149 -25.12 -17.61 -3.10
N ARG A 150 -25.30 -17.57 -4.43
CA ARG A 150 -24.93 -18.69 -5.33
C ARG A 150 -23.43 -19.00 -5.34
N SER A 151 -22.61 -18.02 -4.94
CA SER A 151 -21.15 -18.14 -4.92
C SER A 151 -20.60 -18.52 -3.53
N ASN A 152 -21.45 -18.86 -2.56
CA ASN A 152 -21.08 -19.09 -1.17
C ASN A 152 -20.25 -17.93 -0.56
N GLY A 153 -20.60 -16.69 -0.93
CA GLY A 153 -19.92 -15.49 -0.46
C GLY A 153 -18.56 -15.19 -1.12
N ASP A 154 -18.10 -15.99 -2.09
CA ASP A 154 -16.90 -15.67 -2.86
C ASP A 154 -17.19 -14.52 -3.83
N VAL A 155 -16.59 -13.35 -3.56
CA VAL A 155 -16.78 -12.13 -4.35
C VAL A 155 -16.24 -12.27 -5.77
N LYS A 156 -15.12 -12.96 -5.97
CA LYS A 156 -14.53 -13.12 -7.31
C LYS A 156 -15.41 -14.00 -8.18
N VAL A 157 -15.92 -15.10 -7.62
CA VAL A 157 -16.87 -15.99 -8.30
C VAL A 157 -18.16 -15.25 -8.61
N ALA A 158 -18.67 -14.46 -7.65
CA ALA A 158 -19.87 -13.64 -7.82
C ALA A 158 -19.72 -12.50 -8.84
N ILE A 159 -18.50 -12.17 -9.25
CA ILE A 159 -18.21 -11.25 -10.36
C ILE A 159 -18.08 -12.01 -11.68
N VAL A 160 -17.29 -13.08 -11.72
CA VAL A 160 -17.00 -13.82 -12.95
C VAL A 160 -18.26 -14.51 -13.50
N SER A 161 -19.09 -15.10 -12.65
CA SER A 161 -20.30 -15.82 -13.06
C SER A 161 -21.29 -14.91 -13.82
N PRO A 162 -21.70 -13.74 -13.31
CA PRO A 162 -22.54 -12.82 -14.06
C PRO A 162 -21.89 -12.22 -15.31
N LEU A 163 -20.59 -11.91 -15.27
CA LEU A 163 -19.89 -11.33 -16.44
C LEU A 163 -19.75 -12.30 -17.62
N LEU A 164 -19.73 -13.61 -17.35
CA LEU A 164 -19.62 -14.66 -18.37
C LEU A 164 -20.91 -15.42 -18.62
N ASP A 165 -22.00 -15.03 -17.94
CA ASP A 165 -23.27 -15.75 -17.90
C ASP A 165 -23.09 -17.27 -17.69
N CYS A 166 -22.36 -17.64 -16.64
CA CYS A 166 -21.98 -19.04 -16.39
C CYS A 166 -22.22 -19.49 -14.96
N GLN A 167 -22.24 -20.81 -14.75
CA GLN A 167 -22.43 -21.38 -13.42
C GLN A 167 -21.25 -21.09 -12.48
N PRO A 168 -21.48 -20.91 -11.16
CA PRO A 168 -20.42 -20.63 -10.19
C PRO A 168 -19.29 -21.66 -10.18
N THR A 169 -19.57 -22.92 -10.52
CA THR A 169 -18.56 -23.99 -10.65
C THR A 169 -17.56 -23.68 -11.75
N LEU A 170 -18.03 -23.36 -12.96
CA LEU A 170 -17.17 -22.97 -14.08
C LEU A 170 -16.39 -21.68 -13.80
N ALA A 171 -17.03 -20.71 -13.14
CA ALA A 171 -16.36 -19.48 -12.71
C ALA A 171 -15.18 -19.77 -11.74
N ARG A 172 -15.33 -20.71 -10.80
CA ARG A 172 -14.24 -21.16 -9.91
C ARG A 172 -13.10 -21.81 -10.68
N GLU A 173 -13.41 -22.69 -11.62
CA GLU A 173 -12.40 -23.35 -12.45
C GLU A 173 -11.57 -22.33 -13.25
N ARG A 174 -12.24 -21.36 -13.88
CA ARG A 174 -11.58 -20.27 -14.62
C ARG A 174 -10.70 -19.41 -13.72
N LEU A 175 -11.16 -19.09 -12.52
CA LEU A 175 -10.37 -18.38 -11.52
C LEU A 175 -9.14 -19.19 -11.08
N GLN A 176 -9.27 -20.50 -10.87
CA GLN A 176 -8.13 -21.35 -10.53
C GLN A 176 -7.07 -21.36 -11.65
N ARG A 177 -7.48 -21.54 -12.91
CA ARG A 177 -6.58 -21.48 -14.08
C ARG A 177 -5.90 -20.12 -14.25
N SER A 178 -6.54 -19.06 -13.74
CA SER A 178 -6.06 -17.68 -13.81
C SER A 178 -5.38 -17.20 -12.53
N SER A 179 -5.00 -18.11 -11.62
CA SER A 179 -4.38 -17.79 -10.32
C SER A 179 -5.18 -16.76 -9.51
N GLY A 180 -6.51 -16.81 -9.59
CA GLY A 180 -7.44 -15.93 -8.89
C GLY A 180 -7.57 -14.52 -9.48
N ASN A 181 -7.03 -14.25 -10.67
CA ASN A 181 -7.15 -12.96 -11.35
C ASN A 181 -8.45 -12.89 -12.17
N VAL A 182 -9.38 -12.04 -11.75
CA VAL A 182 -10.70 -11.85 -12.40
C VAL A 182 -10.56 -11.41 -13.87
N ARG A 183 -9.64 -10.49 -14.18
CA ARG A 183 -9.46 -9.97 -15.54
C ARG A 183 -8.99 -11.07 -16.50
N LEU A 184 -8.12 -11.97 -16.04
CA LEU A 184 -7.67 -13.10 -16.83
C LEU A 184 -8.75 -14.16 -16.96
N ALA A 185 -9.49 -14.45 -15.87
CA ALA A 185 -10.55 -15.46 -15.85
C ALA A 185 -11.69 -15.15 -16.84
N ILE A 186 -11.99 -13.87 -17.12
CA ILE A 186 -13.02 -13.47 -18.08
C ILE A 186 -12.52 -13.44 -19.54
N VAL A 187 -11.22 -13.35 -19.79
CA VAL A 187 -10.66 -13.24 -21.16
C VAL A 187 -10.10 -14.56 -21.67
N LYS A 188 -9.47 -15.35 -20.79
CA LYS A 188 -8.66 -16.53 -21.16
C LYS A 188 -9.18 -17.84 -20.55
N GLY A 189 -10.39 -17.83 -20.00
CA GLY A 189 -10.93 -18.90 -19.17
C GLY A 189 -11.40 -20.14 -19.93
#